data_AF-K5VY20-F1
#
_entry.id   AF-K5VY20-F1
#
_cell.length_a   1.000
_cell.length_b   1.000
_cell.length_c   1.000
_cell.angle_alpha   90.00
_cell.angle_beta   90.00
_cell.angle_gamma   90.00
#
_symmetry.space_group_name_H-M   'P 1'
#
loop_
_entity.id
_entity.type
_entity.pdbx_description
1 polymer ?
#
loop_
_entity_poly.entity_id
_entity_poly.type
_entity_poly.pdbx_seq_one_letter_code
_entity_poly.pdbx_strand_id
1 'polypeptide(L)'
;WAAIEDYVQRHDGGKVKDYADDIDTLLVFAGLFSAVLTAFVVETYTMLQEDTGQTTNQLLITISSQLAEGLPANPMPSPTASDSSSTSFVPSTAARWINILFFLSLVFSLAAALFGILAKQWLREYMKWNSTLGIPRENVLIRQLRYEAFEDWHISATISSIPALLELAMIMFLVGLIILLWTLDTVVAIVITV
;
A
#
# COMPACT_ATOMS: atom_id res chain seq x y z
N TRP A 1 26.25 -34.96 23.06
CA TRP A 1 24.87 -34.73 22.60
C TRP A 1 24.19 -33.60 23.34
N ALA A 2 24.00 -33.66 24.68
CA ALA A 2 23.41 -32.55 25.44
C ALA A 2 24.15 -31.19 25.30
N ALA A 3 25.49 -31.20 25.32
CA ALA A 3 26.27 -29.96 25.09
C ALA A 3 26.11 -29.39 23.67
N ILE A 4 25.85 -30.24 22.67
CA ILE A 4 25.64 -29.82 21.28
C ILE A 4 24.23 -29.23 21.13
N GLU A 5 23.24 -29.84 21.77
CA GLU A 5 21.87 -29.34 21.84
C GLU A 5 21.79 -27.95 22.47
N ASP A 6 22.44 -27.72 23.62
CA ASP A 6 22.49 -26.41 24.28
C ASP A 6 23.20 -25.34 23.43
N TYR A 7 24.34 -25.69 22.80
CA TYR A 7 25.03 -24.78 21.89
C TYR A 7 24.15 -24.37 20.70
N VAL A 8 23.50 -25.34 20.06
CA VAL A 8 22.65 -25.14 18.88
C VAL A 8 21.41 -24.33 19.24
N GLN A 9 20.78 -24.61 20.39
CA GLN A 9 19.62 -23.86 20.85
C GLN A 9 19.96 -22.39 21.11
N ARG A 10 21.12 -22.10 21.70
CA ARG A 10 21.56 -20.71 21.92
C ARG A 10 21.88 -19.99 20.61
N HIS A 11 22.56 -20.66 19.69
CA HIS A 11 22.96 -20.09 18.39
C HIS A 11 21.75 -19.80 17.50
N ASP A 12 20.85 -20.78 17.34
CA ASP A 12 19.63 -20.61 16.55
C ASP A 12 18.67 -19.62 17.23
N GLY A 13 18.56 -19.68 18.56
CA GLY A 13 17.77 -18.76 19.35
C GLY A 13 18.19 -17.30 19.17
N GLY A 14 19.50 -17.03 19.15
CA GLY A 14 20.04 -15.70 18.88
C GLY A 14 19.66 -15.20 17.48
N LYS A 15 19.96 -15.98 16.44
CA LYS A 15 19.65 -15.59 15.05
C LYS A 15 18.16 -15.36 14.82
N VAL A 16 17.31 -16.26 15.33
CA VAL A 16 15.86 -16.13 15.20
C VAL A 16 15.34 -14.92 15.95
N LYS A 17 15.92 -14.59 17.10
CA LYS A 17 15.57 -13.37 17.82
C LYS A 17 15.92 -12.12 17.00
N ASP A 18 17.12 -12.06 16.43
CA ASP A 18 17.55 -10.93 15.61
C ASP A 18 16.61 -10.73 14.40
N TYR A 19 16.32 -11.80 13.65
CA TYR A 19 15.36 -11.73 12.54
C TYR A 19 13.94 -11.34 12.99
N ALA A 20 13.49 -11.83 14.15
CA ALA A 20 12.17 -11.48 14.66
C ALA A 20 12.06 -10.00 15.05
N ASP A 21 13.12 -9.44 15.63
CA ASP A 21 13.21 -8.03 16.03
C ASP A 21 13.29 -7.12 14.77
N ASP A 22 14.04 -7.52 13.73
CA ASP A 22 14.08 -6.83 12.44
C ASP A 22 12.70 -6.81 11.76
N ILE A 23 12.03 -7.97 11.72
CA ILE A 23 10.69 -8.10 11.14
C ILE A 23 9.69 -7.25 11.92
N ASP A 24 9.75 -7.20 13.25
CA ASP A 24 8.88 -6.31 14.06
C ASP A 24 9.05 -4.85 13.66
N THR A 25 10.29 -4.41 13.49
CA THR A 25 10.60 -3.03 13.09
C THR A 25 10.00 -2.71 11.72
N LEU A 26 10.14 -3.62 10.75
CA LEU A 26 9.57 -3.49 9.41
C LEU A 26 8.03 -3.48 9.43
N LEU A 27 7.40 -4.29 10.29
CA LEU A 27 5.95 -4.33 10.45
C LEU A 27 5.38 -3.04 11.05
N VAL A 28 6.05 -2.48 12.06
CA VAL A 28 5.68 -1.18 12.61
C VAL A 28 5.78 -0.10 11.54
N PHE A 29 6.88 -0.09 10.78
CA PHE A 29 7.05 0.82 9.66
C PHE A 29 5.94 0.66 8.60
N ALA A 30 5.64 -0.58 8.18
CA ALA A 30 4.58 -0.88 7.22
C ALA A 30 3.20 -0.37 7.71
N GLY A 31 2.89 -0.57 8.99
CA GLY A 31 1.66 -0.08 9.60
C GLY A 31 1.56 1.45 9.59
N LEU A 32 2.61 2.15 10.04
CA LEU A 32 2.66 3.61 10.04
C LEU A 32 2.59 4.19 8.63
N PHE A 33 3.36 3.62 7.69
CA PHE A 33 3.34 4.02 6.30
C PHE A 33 1.95 3.82 5.68
N SER A 34 1.30 2.68 5.92
CA SER A 34 -0.06 2.42 5.43
C SER A 34 -1.08 3.40 6.00
N ALA A 35 -0.94 3.81 7.27
CA ALA A 35 -1.82 4.80 7.88
C ALA A 35 -1.70 6.18 7.22
N VAL A 36 -0.46 6.64 7.01
CA VAL A 36 -0.19 7.90 6.30
C VAL A 36 -0.72 7.83 4.87
N LEU A 37 -0.43 6.74 4.17
CA LEU A 37 -0.84 6.52 2.80
C LEU A 37 -2.37 6.48 2.64
N THR A 38 -3.08 5.90 3.60
CA THR A 38 -4.55 5.85 3.59
C THR A 38 -5.16 7.26 3.62
N ALA A 39 -4.55 8.21 4.32
CA ALA A 39 -5.01 9.60 4.32
C ALA A 39 -4.92 10.23 2.91
N PHE A 40 -3.81 10.00 2.21
CA PHE A 40 -3.64 10.46 0.83
C PHE A 40 -4.61 9.75 -0.12
N VAL A 41 -4.81 8.45 0.02
CA VAL A 41 -5.75 7.68 -0.80
C VAL A 41 -7.17 8.20 -0.66
N VAL A 42 -7.62 8.49 0.57
CA VAL A 42 -8.97 9.05 0.81
C VAL A 42 -9.13 10.40 0.12
N GLU A 43 -8.11 11.26 0.19
CA GLU A 43 -8.13 12.56 -0.48
C GLU A 43 -8.15 12.40 -2.02
N THR A 44 -7.24 11.60 -2.57
CA THR A 44 -7.11 11.44 -4.03
C THR A 44 -8.23 10.65 -4.66
N TYR A 45 -8.92 9.80 -3.90
CA TYR A 45 -10.07 9.05 -4.37
C TYR A 45 -11.22 9.98 -4.78
N THR A 46 -11.35 11.14 -4.12
CA THR A 46 -12.34 12.15 -4.49
C THR A 46 -12.07 12.74 -5.89
N MET A 47 -10.81 12.77 -6.33
CA MET A 47 -10.44 13.21 -7.70
C MET A 47 -10.94 12.24 -8.79
N LEU A 48 -11.29 11.00 -8.44
CA LEU A 48 -11.92 10.02 -9.34
C LEU A 48 -13.45 10.09 -9.32
N GLN A 49 -14.03 10.89 -8.44
CA GLN A 49 -15.46 11.11 -8.38
C GLN A 49 -15.83 12.43 -9.06
N GLU A 50 -17.02 12.44 -9.66
CA GLU A 50 -17.58 13.65 -10.24
C GLU A 50 -17.90 14.64 -9.11
N ASP A 51 -17.25 15.80 -9.14
CA ASP A 51 -17.57 16.88 -8.21
C ASP A 51 -18.94 17.45 -8.58
N THR A 52 -19.97 16.92 -7.91
CA THR A 52 -21.35 17.38 -8.05
C THR A 52 -21.50 18.88 -7.77
N GLY A 53 -20.59 19.49 -7.01
CA GLY A 53 -20.52 20.94 -6.80
C GLY A 53 -20.05 21.68 -8.05
N GLN A 54 -19.03 21.19 -8.75
CA GLN A 54 -18.59 21.74 -10.05
C GLN A 54 -19.67 21.60 -11.12
N THR A 55 -20.31 20.42 -11.23
CA THR A 55 -21.40 20.20 -12.19
C THR A 55 -22.59 21.13 -11.89
N THR A 56 -22.94 21.30 -10.59
CA THR A 56 -24.00 22.24 -10.18
C THR A 56 -23.60 23.68 -10.47
N ASN A 57 -22.35 24.09 -10.22
CA ASN A 57 -21.88 25.44 -10.54
C ASN A 57 -21.86 25.70 -12.05
N GLN A 58 -21.45 24.72 -12.87
CA GLN A 58 -21.53 24.85 -14.34
C GLN A 58 -22.97 24.95 -14.83
N LEU A 59 -23.89 24.18 -14.27
CA LEU A 59 -25.32 24.29 -14.55
C LEU A 59 -25.86 25.66 -14.12
N LEU A 60 -25.48 26.15 -12.93
CA LEU A 60 -25.88 27.47 -12.44
C LEU A 60 -25.32 28.60 -13.31
N ILE A 61 -24.08 28.52 -13.76
CA ILE A 61 -23.49 29.48 -14.71
C ILE A 61 -24.28 29.47 -16.01
N THR A 62 -24.59 28.28 -16.55
CA THR A 62 -25.36 28.12 -17.80
C THR A 62 -26.79 28.68 -17.67
N ILE A 63 -27.45 28.42 -16.53
CA ILE A 63 -28.79 28.98 -16.24
C ILE A 63 -28.69 30.50 -16.09
N SER A 64 -27.66 31.01 -15.41
CA SER A 64 -27.47 32.45 -15.21
C SER A 64 -27.23 33.18 -16.54
N SER A 65 -26.46 32.58 -17.47
CA SER A 65 -26.22 33.17 -18.79
C SER A 65 -27.48 33.16 -19.66
N GLN A 66 -28.26 32.07 -19.61
CA GLN A 66 -29.57 32.02 -20.28
C GLN A 66 -30.56 33.05 -19.72
N LEU A 67 -30.51 33.32 -18.41
CA LEU A 67 -31.37 34.32 -17.78
C LEU A 67 -30.89 35.76 -18.05
N ALA A 68 -29.58 35.96 -18.15
CA ALA A 68 -28.95 37.25 -18.42
C ALA A 68 -29.09 37.70 -19.89
N GLU A 69 -29.13 36.78 -20.84
CA GLU A 69 -29.38 37.08 -22.27
C GLU A 69 -30.84 37.46 -22.57
N GLY A 70 -31.72 37.43 -21.57
CA GLY A 70 -33.10 37.91 -21.64
C GLY A 70 -34.02 36.91 -22.34
N LEU A 71 -35.12 36.54 -21.68
CA LEU A 71 -36.16 35.71 -22.30
C LEU A 71 -36.66 36.41 -23.58
N PRO A 72 -36.54 35.81 -24.77
CA PRO A 72 -37.24 36.33 -25.92
C PRO A 72 -38.74 36.25 -25.64
N ALA A 73 -39.38 37.43 -25.67
CA ALA A 73 -40.82 37.58 -25.55
C ALA A 73 -41.50 37.04 -26.82
N ASN A 74 -41.52 35.71 -27.04
CA ASN A 74 -42.56 35.03 -27.80
C ASN A 74 -42.51 33.50 -27.60
N PRO A 75 -43.65 32.82 -27.35
CA PRO A 75 -43.67 31.39 -27.06
C PRO A 75 -43.79 30.58 -28.36
N MET A 76 -42.76 29.81 -28.70
CA MET A 76 -42.90 28.70 -29.65
C MET A 76 -41.98 27.56 -29.16
N PRO A 77 -42.53 26.43 -28.70
CA PRO A 77 -41.71 25.34 -28.18
C PRO A 77 -41.08 24.59 -29.35
N SER A 78 -39.87 24.99 -29.74
CA SER A 78 -39.01 24.18 -30.60
C SER A 78 -38.23 23.25 -29.68
N PRO A 79 -38.41 21.92 -29.71
CA PRO A 79 -37.59 21.02 -28.94
C PRO A 79 -36.26 20.83 -29.66
N THR A 80 -35.50 21.91 -29.85
CA THR A 80 -34.05 21.76 -29.86
C THR A 80 -33.66 21.63 -28.39
N ALA A 81 -33.98 20.46 -27.83
CA ALA A 81 -33.16 19.90 -26.78
C ALA A 81 -31.77 19.84 -27.40
N SER A 82 -30.99 20.91 -27.22
CA SER A 82 -29.54 20.80 -27.23
C SER A 82 -29.27 19.63 -26.32
N ASP A 83 -28.85 18.51 -26.91
CA ASP A 83 -28.41 17.33 -26.22
C ASP A 83 -27.54 17.80 -25.06
N SER A 84 -28.14 17.84 -23.87
CA SER A 84 -27.41 17.77 -22.62
C SER A 84 -26.88 16.35 -22.61
N SER A 85 -25.89 16.11 -23.49
CA SER A 85 -24.97 15.02 -23.37
C SER A 85 -24.45 15.18 -21.96
N SER A 86 -25.01 14.39 -21.05
CA SER A 86 -24.42 14.13 -19.76
C SER A 86 -23.00 13.70 -20.10
N THR A 87 -22.07 14.65 -20.04
CA THR A 87 -20.70 14.43 -20.42
C THR A 87 -20.20 13.57 -19.28
N SER A 88 -20.33 12.24 -19.46
CA SER A 88 -20.03 11.26 -18.44
C SER A 88 -18.65 11.59 -17.89
N PHE A 89 -18.56 11.83 -16.59
CA PHE A 89 -17.35 12.29 -15.96
C PHE A 89 -16.18 11.35 -16.31
N VAL A 90 -15.18 11.90 -16.99
CA VAL A 90 -13.94 11.20 -17.31
C VAL A 90 -12.85 11.79 -16.41
N PRO A 91 -12.39 11.07 -15.38
CA PRO A 91 -11.33 11.57 -14.51
C PRO A 91 -10.04 11.77 -15.31
N SER A 92 -9.31 12.84 -14.98
CA SER A 92 -8.08 13.24 -15.67
C SER A 92 -7.04 12.11 -15.66
N THR A 93 -6.24 12.01 -16.71
CA THR A 93 -5.20 10.98 -16.82
C THR A 93 -4.25 11.02 -15.62
N ALA A 94 -3.89 12.23 -15.13
CA ALA A 94 -3.07 12.40 -13.95
C ALA A 94 -3.72 11.84 -12.67
N ALA A 95 -5.02 12.14 -12.44
CA ALA A 95 -5.75 11.62 -11.28
C ALA A 95 -5.78 10.08 -11.25
N ARG A 96 -5.94 9.44 -12.42
CA ARG A 96 -5.89 7.98 -12.55
C ARG A 96 -4.51 7.43 -12.16
N TRP A 97 -3.44 8.01 -12.69
CA TRP A 97 -2.06 7.58 -12.38
C TRP A 97 -1.72 7.75 -10.90
N ILE A 98 -2.07 8.89 -10.29
CA ILE A 98 -1.85 9.15 -8.86
C ILE A 98 -2.53 8.09 -8.01
N ASN A 99 -3.82 7.83 -8.28
CA ASN A 99 -4.57 6.83 -7.51
C ASN A 99 -4.00 5.43 -7.71
N ILE A 100 -3.65 5.04 -8.95
CA ILE A 100 -3.01 3.74 -9.21
C ILE A 100 -1.73 3.61 -8.39
N LEU A 101 -0.84 4.60 -8.42
CA LEU A 101 0.42 4.58 -7.67
C LEU A 101 0.19 4.46 -6.17
N PHE A 102 -0.75 5.23 -5.61
CA PHE A 102 -1.07 5.19 -4.18
C PHE A 102 -1.70 3.86 -3.77
N PHE A 103 -2.69 3.36 -4.49
CA PHE A 103 -3.27 2.03 -4.21
C PHE A 103 -2.23 0.92 -4.32
N LEU A 104 -1.35 0.97 -5.34
CA LEU A 104 -0.33 -0.05 -5.54
C LEU A 104 0.72 -0.02 -4.43
N SER A 105 1.14 1.17 -3.99
CA SER A 105 2.02 1.32 -2.82
C SER A 105 1.37 0.78 -1.53
N LEU A 106 0.05 0.94 -1.37
CA LEU A 106 -0.68 0.42 -0.21
C LEU A 106 -0.72 -1.09 -0.22
N VAL A 107 -1.01 -1.68 -1.39
CA VAL A 107 -1.02 -3.13 -1.59
C VAL A 107 0.37 -3.73 -1.31
N PHE A 108 1.44 -3.12 -1.82
CA PHE A 108 2.80 -3.62 -1.53
C PHE A 108 3.18 -3.52 -0.06
N SER A 109 2.80 -2.42 0.62
CA SER A 109 3.00 -2.28 2.07
C SER A 109 2.27 -3.36 2.88
N LEU A 110 1.00 -3.60 2.55
CA LEU A 110 0.21 -4.66 3.20
C LEU A 110 0.76 -6.06 2.89
N ALA A 111 1.20 -6.31 1.65
CA ALA A 111 1.83 -7.57 1.28
C ALA A 111 3.13 -7.80 2.06
N ALA A 112 3.96 -6.76 2.24
CA ALA A 112 5.16 -6.85 3.08
C ALA A 112 4.81 -7.19 4.54
N ALA A 113 3.77 -6.57 5.11
CA ALA A 113 3.30 -6.90 6.45
C ALA A 113 2.82 -8.36 6.56
N LEU A 114 2.07 -8.86 5.57
CA LEU A 114 1.64 -10.26 5.51
C LEU A 114 2.83 -11.23 5.45
N PHE A 115 3.82 -10.96 4.60
CA PHE A 115 5.04 -11.76 4.53
C PHE A 115 5.83 -11.71 5.84
N GLY A 116 5.89 -10.56 6.53
CA GLY A 116 6.49 -10.43 7.85
C GLY A 116 5.81 -11.29 8.92
N ILE A 117 4.48 -11.31 8.95
CA ILE A 117 3.71 -12.14 9.88
C ILE A 117 3.97 -13.62 9.61
N LEU A 118 3.95 -14.04 8.35
CA LEU A 118 4.23 -15.43 7.95
C LEU A 118 5.66 -15.82 8.33
N ALA A 119 6.65 -14.99 8.01
CA ALA A 119 8.05 -15.23 8.37
C ALA A 119 8.21 -15.42 9.89
N LYS A 120 7.56 -14.57 10.71
CA LYS A 120 7.53 -14.73 12.18
C LYS A 120 6.87 -16.02 12.65
N GLN A 121 5.78 -16.42 12.01
CA GLN A 121 5.08 -17.67 12.35
C GLN A 121 5.97 -18.88 12.10
N TRP A 122 6.68 -18.88 10.96
CA TRP A 122 7.67 -19.90 10.62
C TRP A 122 8.86 -19.89 11.57
N LEU A 123 9.41 -18.73 11.91
CA LEU A 123 10.53 -18.61 12.84
C LEU A 123 10.19 -19.15 14.24
N ARG A 124 8.97 -18.87 14.70
CA ARG A 124 8.45 -19.39 15.96
C ARG A 124 8.28 -20.91 15.92
N GLU A 125 7.75 -21.44 14.82
CA GLU A 125 7.58 -22.89 14.66
C GLU A 125 8.92 -23.60 14.51
N TYR A 126 9.89 -23.00 13.81
CA TYR A 126 11.26 -23.50 13.73
C TYR A 126 11.82 -23.72 15.14
N MET A 127 11.68 -22.75 16.05
CA MET A 127 12.21 -22.83 17.42
C MET A 127 11.58 -23.91 18.32
N LYS A 128 10.43 -24.51 17.95
CA LYS A 128 9.73 -25.53 18.76
C LYS A 128 10.31 -26.94 18.64
N TRP A 129 11.51 -27.11 18.11
CA TRP A 129 12.14 -28.42 17.93
C TRP A 129 12.64 -29.06 19.24
N ASN A 130 12.90 -28.26 20.28
CA ASN A 130 13.32 -28.74 21.60
C ASN A 130 12.10 -29.24 22.39
N SER A 131 12.07 -30.54 22.70
CA SER A 131 11.31 -31.07 23.83
C SER A 131 12.25 -31.39 24.98
N THR A 132 12.04 -30.76 26.13
CA THR A 132 12.81 -30.97 27.38
C THR A 132 12.71 -32.39 27.94
N LEU A 133 11.76 -33.19 27.45
CA LEU A 133 11.54 -34.60 27.81
C LEU A 133 12.10 -35.59 26.76
N GLY A 134 12.58 -35.09 25.61
CA GLY A 134 13.06 -35.89 24.48
C GLY A 134 14.52 -36.31 24.61
N ILE A 135 14.92 -37.35 23.87
CA ILE A 135 16.32 -37.78 23.80
C ILE A 135 17.10 -36.72 23.01
N PRO A 136 18.24 -36.19 23.52
CA PRO A 136 19.02 -35.14 22.85
C PRO A 136 19.36 -35.40 21.38
N ARG A 137 19.55 -36.66 21.01
CA ARG A 137 19.82 -37.07 19.62
C ARG A 137 18.60 -36.90 18.70
N GLU A 138 17.40 -37.16 19.21
CA GLU A 138 16.15 -37.09 18.46
C GLU A 138 15.74 -35.63 18.23
N ASN A 139 15.95 -34.77 19.21
CA ASN A 139 15.76 -33.32 19.09
C ASN A 139 16.64 -32.72 17.96
N VAL A 140 17.92 -33.12 17.89
CA VAL A 140 18.84 -32.67 16.82
C VAL A 140 18.42 -33.17 15.44
N LEU A 141 17.88 -34.39 15.33
CA LEU A 141 17.33 -34.95 14.08
C LEU A 141 16.09 -34.19 13.61
N ILE A 142 15.15 -33.90 14.52
CA ILE A 142 13.94 -33.12 14.23
C ILE A 142 14.32 -31.71 13.77
N ARG A 143 15.31 -31.08 14.40
CA ARG A 143 15.85 -29.78 13.94
C ARG A 143 16.36 -29.87 12.50
N GLN A 144 17.14 -30.90 12.17
CA GLN A 144 17.71 -31.03 10.83
C GLN A 144 16.64 -31.21 9.75
N LEU A 145 15.59 -32.00 10.04
CA LEU A 145 14.42 -32.11 9.16
C LEU A 145 13.67 -30.77 8.99
N ARG A 146 13.51 -30.01 10.08
CA ARG A 146 12.91 -28.66 10.02
C ARG A 146 13.80 -27.66 9.29
N TYR A 147 15.11 -27.80 9.38
CA TYR A 147 16.08 -26.97 8.68
C TYR A 147 16.06 -27.25 7.16
N GLU A 148 16.02 -28.52 6.76
CA GLU A 148 15.83 -28.91 5.36
C GLU A 148 14.50 -28.38 4.83
N ALA A 149 13.41 -28.51 5.58
CA ALA A 149 12.13 -27.91 5.23
C ALA A 149 12.18 -26.37 5.16
N PHE A 150 12.99 -25.72 6.01
CA PHE A 150 13.18 -24.28 6.04
C PHE A 150 13.91 -23.76 4.79
N GLU A 151 14.93 -24.51 4.35
CA GLU A 151 15.69 -24.24 3.13
C GLU A 151 14.82 -24.50 1.88
N ASP A 152 14.11 -25.63 1.83
CA ASP A 152 13.23 -26.02 0.72
C ASP A 152 12.07 -25.02 0.53
N TRP A 153 11.49 -24.51 1.63
CA TRP A 153 10.42 -23.51 1.58
C TRP A 153 10.89 -22.09 1.25
N HIS A 154 12.18 -21.88 0.97
CA HIS A 154 12.74 -20.58 0.60
C HIS A 154 12.37 -19.47 1.61
N ILE A 155 12.38 -19.79 2.91
CA ILE A 155 12.02 -18.82 3.95
C ILE A 155 13.00 -17.63 3.94
N SER A 156 14.25 -17.86 3.57
CA SER A 156 15.22 -16.78 3.32
C SER A 156 14.77 -15.80 2.23
N ALA A 157 14.10 -16.28 1.18
CA ALA A 157 13.56 -15.41 0.13
C ALA A 157 12.35 -14.61 0.64
N THR A 158 11.53 -15.20 1.52
CA THR A 158 10.41 -14.51 2.16
C THR A 158 10.89 -13.42 3.11
N ILE A 159 11.93 -13.67 3.91
CA ILE A 159 12.50 -12.65 4.81
C ILE A 159 13.13 -11.52 4.00
N SER A 160 13.85 -11.86 2.92
CA SER A 160 14.49 -10.87 2.05
C SER A 160 13.50 -10.08 1.18
N SER A 161 12.28 -10.58 0.95
CA SER A 161 11.28 -9.86 0.14
C SER A 161 10.57 -8.77 0.94
N ILE A 162 10.42 -8.90 2.26
CA ILE A 162 9.73 -7.91 3.10
C ILE A 162 10.32 -6.50 2.94
N PRO A 163 11.64 -6.27 3.11
CA PRO A 163 12.22 -4.95 2.90
C PRO A 163 12.07 -4.47 1.46
N ALA A 164 12.29 -5.35 0.48
CA ALA A 164 12.20 -5.01 -0.94
C ALA A 164 10.79 -4.54 -1.35
N LEU A 165 9.74 -5.18 -0.83
CA LEU A 165 8.36 -4.74 -1.06
C LEU A 165 8.09 -3.37 -0.42
N LEU A 166 8.62 -3.11 0.78
CA LEU A 166 8.47 -1.82 1.46
C LEU A 166 9.21 -0.70 0.74
N GLU A 167 10.43 -0.95 0.26
CA GLU A 167 11.18 0.01 -0.54
C GLU A 167 10.44 0.34 -1.84
N LEU A 168 9.93 -0.68 -2.54
CA LEU A 168 9.13 -0.48 -3.75
C LEU A 168 7.86 0.33 -3.47
N ALA A 169 7.16 0.03 -2.36
CA ALA A 169 6.00 0.78 -1.92
C ALA A 169 6.35 2.25 -1.65
N MET A 170 7.47 2.52 -0.98
CA MET A 170 7.94 3.86 -0.67
C MET A 170 8.30 4.65 -1.94
N ILE A 171 8.97 4.03 -2.90
CA ILE A 171 9.31 4.66 -4.18
C ILE A 171 8.03 4.99 -4.95
N MET A 172 7.08 4.06 -5.05
CA MET A 172 5.80 4.31 -5.73
C MET A 172 5.01 5.44 -5.08
N PHE A 173 5.00 5.50 -3.75
CA PHE A 173 4.37 6.58 -3.02
C PHE A 173 5.03 7.93 -3.29
N LEU A 174 6.36 8.02 -3.25
CA LEU A 174 7.09 9.25 -3.53
C LEU A 174 6.82 9.75 -4.95
N VAL A 175 6.82 8.85 -5.95
CA VAL A 175 6.49 9.21 -7.33
C VAL A 175 5.05 9.74 -7.43
N GLY A 176 4.08 9.06 -6.81
CA GLY A 176 2.70 9.54 -6.77
C GLY A 176 2.55 10.89 -6.08
N LEU A 177 3.30 11.11 -4.99
CA LEU A 177 3.31 12.36 -4.23
C LEU A 177 3.85 13.52 -5.07
N ILE A 178 4.95 13.30 -5.79
CA ILE A 178 5.52 14.32 -6.69
C ILE A 178 4.47 14.70 -7.74
N ILE A 179 3.86 13.72 -8.42
CA ILE A 179 2.83 14.00 -9.43
C ILE A 179 1.66 14.79 -8.82
N LEU A 180 1.22 14.43 -7.61
CA LEU A 180 0.16 15.14 -6.89
C LEU A 180 0.53 16.61 -6.61
N LEU A 181 1.74 16.88 -6.12
CA LEU A 181 2.21 18.24 -5.85
C LEU A 181 2.22 19.09 -7.13
N TRP A 182 2.72 18.54 -8.24
CA TRP A 182 2.70 19.21 -9.54
C TRP A 182 1.28 19.48 -10.07
N THR A 183 0.29 18.68 -9.68
CA THR A 183 -1.11 18.94 -10.04
C THR A 183 -1.79 19.98 -9.15
N LEU A 184 -1.32 20.19 -7.92
CA LEU A 184 -1.88 21.16 -6.98
C LEU A 184 -1.34 22.57 -7.22
N ASP A 185 -0.02 22.73 -7.14
CA ASP A 185 0.62 24.03 -7.29
C ASP A 185 2.09 23.90 -7.69
N THR A 186 2.46 24.59 -8.77
CA THR A 186 3.82 24.54 -9.34
C THR A 186 4.88 25.11 -8.39
N VAL A 187 4.54 26.12 -7.57
CA VAL A 187 5.48 26.75 -6.64
C VAL A 187 5.79 25.80 -5.49
N VAL A 188 4.77 25.18 -4.90
CA VAL A 188 4.93 24.16 -3.86
C VAL A 188 5.72 22.95 -4.39
N ALA A 189 5.42 22.52 -5.61
CA ALA A 189 6.11 21.41 -6.26
C ALA A 189 7.62 21.69 -6.46
N ILE A 190 7.98 22.89 -6.94
CA ILE A 190 9.38 23.28 -7.16
C ILE A 190 10.17 23.29 -5.84
N VAL A 191 9.63 23.87 -4.77
CA VAL A 191 10.32 23.97 -3.47
C VAL A 191 10.60 22.60 -2.84
N ILE A 192 9.77 21.59 -3.11
CA ILE A 192 9.91 20.25 -2.54
C ILE A 192 10.77 19.33 -3.43
N THR A 193 10.86 19.62 -4.73
CA THR A 193 11.61 18.78 -5.69
C THR A 193 13.00 19.29 -6.03
N VAL A 194 13.31 20.57 -5.77
CA VAL A 194 14.61 21.22 -6.00
C VAL A 194 15.36 21.39 -4.68
#